data_AF-A0A5J6UFS0-F1
#
_entry.id   AF-A0A5J6UFS0-F1
#
_cell.length_a   1.000
_cell.length_b   1.000
_cell.length_c   1.000
_cell.angle_alpha   90.00
_cell.angle_beta   90.00
_cell.angle_gamma   90.00
#
_symmetry.space_group_name_H-M   'P 1'
#
loop_
_entity.id
_entity.type
_entity.pdbx_description
1 polymer ?
#
loop_
_entity_poly.entity_id
_entity_poly.type
_entity_poly.pdbx_seq_one_letter_code
_entity_poly.pdbx_strand_id
1 'polypeptide(L)'
;MDVMELWNQIERETAGMWRQMEIAEEEIRAVMEEHGEESPWDEDGNEVRLRGPIFDSFTLMHTGHRSEPMPEMVYRAHCREIAERRAKGEDTRPATAAEMLYPLSEASKVAPLAPSVAGLYLKLGLQCFPELMTDVMDDIGRSVGDYERIHGQEMAEHEAYLRKKLTQPWRTKD
;
A
#
# COMPACT_ATOMS: atom_id res chain seq x y z
N MET A 1 20.58 22.66 -20.88
CA MET A 1 20.66 21.38 -20.17
C MET A 1 21.88 20.66 -20.72
N ASP A 2 22.93 20.61 -19.92
CA ASP A 2 24.12 19.80 -20.19
C ASP A 2 23.77 18.30 -20.02
N VAL A 3 24.50 17.42 -20.71
CA VAL A 3 24.45 15.96 -20.53
C VAL A 3 24.58 15.58 -19.05
N MET A 4 25.44 16.27 -18.29
CA MET A 4 25.57 16.01 -16.84
C MET A 4 24.32 16.43 -16.05
N GLU A 5 23.65 17.52 -16.44
CA GLU A 5 22.38 17.93 -15.81
C GLU A 5 21.25 16.97 -16.16
N LEU A 6 21.21 16.47 -17.40
CA LEU A 6 20.27 15.44 -17.84
C LEU A 6 20.48 14.13 -17.10
N TRP A 7 21.73 13.67 -16.93
CA TRP A 7 22.04 12.46 -16.17
C TRP A 7 21.69 12.60 -14.69
N ASN A 8 22.04 13.72 -14.05
CA ASN A 8 21.65 13.96 -12.65
C ASN A 8 20.12 14.03 -12.49
N GLN A 9 19.41 14.57 -13.48
CA GLN A 9 17.95 14.58 -13.48
C GLN A 9 17.38 13.16 -13.62
N ILE A 10 17.88 12.37 -14.58
CA ILE A 10 17.49 10.97 -14.77
C ILE A 10 17.79 10.15 -13.50
N GLU A 11 18.96 10.30 -12.89
CA GLU A 11 19.32 9.59 -11.65
C GLU A 11 18.38 9.96 -10.50
N ARG A 12 18.06 11.25 -10.32
CA ARG A 12 17.11 11.68 -9.28
C ARG A 12 15.69 11.18 -9.53
N GLU A 13 15.25 11.17 -10.77
CA GLU A 13 13.91 10.69 -11.16
C GLU A 13 13.80 9.17 -11.06
N THR A 14 14.88 8.43 -11.36
CA THR A 14 14.87 6.96 -11.36
C THR A 14 15.21 6.34 -10.00
N ALA A 15 15.97 7.01 -9.13
CA ALA A 15 16.32 6.48 -7.80
C ALA A 15 15.08 6.12 -6.95
N GLY A 16 14.03 6.95 -7.00
CA GLY A 16 12.77 6.65 -6.33
C GLY A 16 12.04 5.43 -6.90
N MET A 17 12.10 5.25 -8.22
CA MET A 17 11.52 4.10 -8.91
C MET A 17 12.26 2.81 -8.54
N TRP A 18 13.60 2.83 -8.56
CA TRP A 18 14.41 1.67 -8.15
C TRP A 18 14.14 1.28 -6.71
N ARG A 19 14.05 2.25 -5.81
CA ARG A 19 13.71 1.97 -4.41
C ARG A 19 12.33 1.35 -4.26
N GLN A 20 11.34 1.79 -5.03
CA GLN A 20 10.02 1.15 -5.03
C GLN A 20 10.07 -0.28 -5.58
N MET A 21 10.85 -0.54 -6.61
CA MET A 21 11.04 -1.91 -7.11
C MET A 21 11.65 -2.82 -6.04
N GLU A 22 12.70 -2.37 -5.36
CA GLU A 22 13.32 -3.12 -4.25
C GLU A 22 12.31 -3.44 -3.14
N ILE A 23 11.53 -2.44 -2.72
CA ILE A 23 10.50 -2.62 -1.71
C ILE A 23 9.45 -3.65 -2.16
N ALA A 24 8.97 -3.53 -3.41
CA ALA A 24 7.99 -4.46 -3.97
C ALA A 24 8.53 -5.90 -3.96
N GLU A 25 9.78 -6.11 -4.38
CA GLU A 25 10.43 -7.42 -4.35
C GLU A 25 10.62 -7.98 -2.93
N GLU A 26 11.01 -7.13 -1.97
CA GLU A 26 11.12 -7.51 -0.56
C GLU A 26 9.78 -8.00 0.00
N GLU A 27 8.70 -7.24 -0.21
CA GLU A 27 7.36 -7.62 0.27
C GLU A 27 6.82 -8.86 -0.43
N ILE A 28 7.05 -9.01 -1.75
CA ILE A 28 6.70 -10.24 -2.48
C ILE A 28 7.42 -11.43 -1.88
N ARG A 29 8.73 -11.33 -1.66
CA ARG A 29 9.53 -12.43 -1.10
C ARG A 29 9.02 -12.84 0.28
N ALA A 30 8.70 -11.87 1.13
CA ALA A 30 8.15 -12.13 2.46
C ALA A 30 6.81 -12.88 2.38
N VAL A 31 5.89 -12.45 1.51
CA VAL A 31 4.58 -13.12 1.33
C VAL A 31 4.75 -14.50 0.68
N MET A 32 5.68 -14.66 -0.25
CA MET A 32 6.00 -15.97 -0.83
C MET A 32 6.47 -16.96 0.22
N GLU A 33 7.37 -16.54 1.13
CA GLU A 33 7.84 -17.36 2.25
C GLU A 33 6.68 -17.78 3.17
N GLU A 34 5.79 -16.84 3.50
CA GLU A 34 4.64 -17.10 4.38
C GLU A 34 3.61 -18.06 3.79
N HIS A 35 3.41 -18.01 2.46
CA HIS A 35 2.42 -18.83 1.75
C HIS A 35 3.03 -20.05 1.05
N GLY A 36 4.35 -20.25 1.16
CA GLY A 36 5.06 -21.40 0.60
C GLY A 36 5.17 -21.41 -0.93
N GLU A 37 5.18 -20.25 -1.58
CA GLU A 37 5.47 -20.14 -3.02
C GLU A 37 6.99 -20.20 -3.25
N GLU A 38 7.45 -21.10 -4.12
CA GLU A 38 8.87 -21.26 -4.41
C GLU A 38 9.48 -19.99 -5.02
N SER A 39 10.69 -19.63 -4.56
CA SER A 39 11.45 -18.51 -5.10
C SER A 39 11.65 -18.68 -6.62
N PRO A 40 11.40 -17.63 -7.43
CA PRO A 40 11.72 -17.66 -8.84
C PRO A 40 13.22 -17.48 -9.09
N TRP A 41 14.02 -17.28 -8.04
CA TRP A 41 15.47 -17.03 -8.09
C TRP A 41 16.25 -18.22 -7.51
N ASP A 42 17.36 -18.60 -8.14
CA ASP A 42 18.33 -19.55 -7.59
C ASP A 42 19.25 -18.91 -6.52
N GLU A 43 20.14 -19.70 -5.93
CA GLU A 43 21.12 -19.26 -4.92
C GLU A 43 22.07 -18.15 -5.44
N ASP A 44 22.24 -18.06 -6.76
CA ASP A 44 23.07 -17.08 -7.45
C ASP A 44 22.26 -15.85 -7.93
N GLY A 45 20.94 -15.81 -7.68
CA GLY A 45 20.05 -14.72 -8.04
C GLY A 45 19.53 -14.73 -9.49
N ASN A 46 19.67 -15.83 -10.23
CA ASN A 46 19.16 -15.96 -11.60
C ASN A 46 17.70 -16.45 -11.61
N GLU A 47 16.88 -15.96 -12.54
CA GLU A 47 15.47 -16.38 -12.70
C GLU A 47 15.39 -17.84 -13.22
N VAL A 48 14.75 -18.74 -12.46
CA VAL A 48 14.73 -20.20 -12.72
C VAL A 48 13.41 -20.72 -13.30
N ARG A 49 12.48 -19.84 -13.69
CA ARG A 49 11.20 -20.10 -14.43
C ARG A 49 9.94 -20.52 -13.65
N LEU A 50 9.85 -20.38 -12.34
CA LEU A 50 8.57 -20.55 -11.64
C LEU A 50 7.91 -19.20 -11.39
N ARG A 51 6.96 -18.81 -12.24
CA ARG A 51 6.09 -17.64 -12.01
C ARG A 51 4.83 -18.10 -11.28
N GLY A 52 4.79 -17.82 -9.99
CA GLY A 52 3.61 -18.07 -9.15
C GLY A 52 2.73 -16.82 -9.01
N PRO A 53 1.50 -16.98 -8.51
CA PRO A 53 0.54 -15.89 -8.40
C PRO A 53 1.02 -14.72 -7.53
N ILE A 54 1.87 -14.95 -6.53
CA ILE A 54 2.43 -13.93 -5.65
C ILE A 54 3.55 -13.18 -6.37
N PHE A 55 4.47 -13.87 -7.05
CA PHE A 55 5.50 -13.21 -7.84
C PHE A 55 4.91 -12.33 -8.95
N ASP A 56 3.89 -12.82 -9.67
CA ASP A 56 3.22 -12.06 -10.75
C ASP A 56 2.52 -10.78 -10.25
N SER A 57 2.34 -10.64 -8.93
CA SER A 57 1.73 -9.45 -8.32
C SER A 57 2.58 -8.19 -8.47
N PHE A 58 3.88 -8.29 -8.77
CA PHE A 58 4.78 -7.14 -8.94
C PHE A 58 4.23 -6.09 -9.89
N THR A 59 3.68 -6.53 -11.03
CA THR A 59 3.09 -5.64 -12.05
C THR A 59 1.85 -4.89 -11.57
N LEU A 60 1.22 -5.36 -10.48
CA LEU A 60 0.02 -4.79 -9.88
C LEU A 60 0.33 -3.73 -8.81
N MET A 61 1.58 -3.66 -8.33
CA MET A 61 2.01 -2.77 -7.23
C MET A 61 2.24 -1.31 -7.65
N HIS A 62 1.93 -0.98 -8.91
CA HIS A 62 1.93 0.40 -9.34
C HIS A 62 0.79 1.17 -8.66
N THR A 63 1.08 2.35 -8.12
CA THR A 63 0.10 3.15 -7.34
C THR A 63 -0.73 4.12 -8.20
N GLY A 64 -0.80 3.86 -9.52
CA GLY A 64 -1.50 4.69 -10.51
C GLY A 64 -0.80 6.02 -10.81
N HIS A 65 -1.50 6.93 -11.50
CA HIS A 65 -0.99 8.26 -11.90
C HIS A 65 -0.89 9.24 -10.71
N ARG A 66 -0.05 8.93 -9.73
CA ARG A 66 0.30 9.85 -8.66
C ARG A 66 1.50 10.70 -9.09
N SER A 67 1.44 12.00 -8.81
CA SER A 67 2.55 12.92 -9.08
C SER A 67 3.71 12.73 -8.10
N GLU A 68 3.44 12.18 -6.91
CA GLU A 68 4.44 11.94 -5.88
C GLU A 68 4.40 10.48 -5.41
N PRO A 69 5.57 9.84 -5.18
CA PRO A 69 5.64 8.51 -4.63
C PRO A 69 5.09 8.48 -3.20
N MET A 70 4.43 7.37 -2.83
CA MET A 70 4.04 7.16 -1.45
C MET A 70 5.29 7.06 -0.55
N PRO A 71 5.22 7.54 0.71
CA PRO A 71 6.24 7.26 1.71
C PRO A 71 6.49 5.76 1.81
N GLU A 72 7.75 5.36 2.03
CA GLU A 72 8.18 3.96 1.99
C GLU A 72 7.29 3.04 2.84
N MET A 73 6.98 3.40 4.09
CA MET A 73 6.10 2.59 4.95
C MET A 73 4.71 2.36 4.35
N VAL A 74 4.12 3.40 3.75
CA VAL A 74 2.80 3.32 3.11
C VAL A 74 2.89 2.46 1.86
N TYR A 75 3.98 2.58 1.10
CA TYR A 75 4.21 1.77 -0.09
C TYR A 75 4.42 0.29 0.25
N ARG A 76 5.17 -0.04 1.31
CA ARG A 76 5.30 -1.41 1.84
C ARG A 76 3.94 -2.02 2.17
N ALA A 77 3.11 -1.31 2.94
CA ALA A 77 1.77 -1.77 3.28
C ALA A 77 0.91 -2.00 2.02
N HIS A 78 1.03 -1.14 1.01
CA HIS A 78 0.38 -1.32 -0.29
C HIS A 78 0.85 -2.61 -0.99
N CYS A 79 2.16 -2.81 -1.15
CA CYS A 79 2.74 -3.98 -1.81
C CYS A 79 2.34 -5.28 -1.09
N ARG A 80 2.49 -5.31 0.23
CA ARG A 80 2.09 -6.41 1.10
C ARG A 80 0.63 -6.81 0.88
N GLU A 81 -0.29 -5.84 0.90
CA GLU A 81 -1.72 -6.11 0.71
C GLU A 81 -2.04 -6.67 -0.68
N ILE A 82 -1.39 -6.18 -1.74
CA ILE A 82 -1.57 -6.70 -3.11
C ILE A 82 -1.05 -8.14 -3.22
N ALA A 83 0.14 -8.42 -2.69
CA ALA A 83 0.72 -9.77 -2.68
C ALA A 83 -0.16 -10.76 -1.89
N GLU A 84 -0.66 -10.34 -0.72
CA GLU A 84 -1.57 -11.13 0.12
C GLU A 84 -2.89 -11.46 -0.60
N ARG A 85 -3.50 -10.47 -1.27
CA ARG A 85 -4.71 -10.70 -2.07
C ARG A 85 -4.43 -11.71 -3.18
N ARG A 86 -3.26 -11.65 -3.81
CA ARG A 86 -2.86 -12.60 -4.85
C ARG A 86 -2.67 -14.02 -4.31
N ALA A 87 -2.00 -14.17 -3.17
CA ALA A 87 -1.86 -15.45 -2.47
C ALA A 87 -3.23 -16.07 -2.19
N LYS A 88 -4.21 -15.26 -1.76
CA LYS A 88 -5.58 -15.69 -1.44
C LYS A 88 -6.52 -15.81 -2.65
N GLY A 89 -6.06 -15.42 -3.85
CA GLY A 89 -6.88 -15.39 -5.06
C GLY A 89 -8.00 -14.34 -5.03
N GLU A 90 -7.87 -13.31 -4.21
CA GLU A 90 -8.80 -12.19 -4.05
C GLU A 90 -8.68 -11.16 -5.19
N ASP A 91 -9.70 -10.32 -5.33
CA ASP A 91 -9.73 -9.23 -6.30
C ASP A 91 -8.73 -8.12 -5.90
N THR A 92 -7.78 -7.81 -6.79
CA THR A 92 -6.76 -6.78 -6.59
C THR A 92 -7.18 -5.40 -7.11
N ARG A 93 -8.33 -5.28 -7.78
CA ARG A 93 -8.84 -4.00 -8.31
C ARG A 93 -9.26 -2.99 -7.23
N PRO A 94 -9.95 -3.38 -6.14
CA PRO A 94 -10.31 -2.43 -5.08
C PRO A 94 -9.05 -1.77 -4.49
N ALA A 95 -9.16 -0.51 -4.07
CA ALA A 95 -8.03 0.17 -3.43
C ALA A 95 -7.53 -0.58 -2.19
N THR A 96 -6.22 -0.51 -1.94
CA THR A 96 -5.62 -0.99 -0.68
C THR A 96 -5.91 -0.03 0.47
N ALA A 97 -5.74 -0.50 1.71
CA ALA A 97 -5.84 0.36 2.88
C ALA A 97 -4.86 1.54 2.80
N ALA A 98 -3.62 1.27 2.36
CA ALA A 98 -2.59 2.29 2.15
C ALA A 98 -2.99 3.34 1.08
N GLU A 99 -3.62 2.90 -0.01
CA GLU A 99 -4.11 3.81 -1.06
C GLU A 99 -5.21 4.75 -0.57
N MET A 100 -6.06 4.29 0.36
CA MET A 100 -7.09 5.10 1.01
C MET A 100 -6.53 5.97 2.14
N LEU A 101 -5.56 5.46 2.90
CA LEU A 101 -4.94 6.15 4.03
C LEU A 101 -4.18 7.40 3.57
N TYR A 102 -3.41 7.30 2.50
CA TYR A 102 -2.58 8.39 2.01
C TYR A 102 -3.35 9.70 1.72
N PRO A 103 -4.41 9.72 0.89
CA PRO A 103 -5.13 10.96 0.62
C PRO A 103 -5.82 11.53 1.87
N LEU A 104 -6.21 10.70 2.84
CA LEU A 104 -6.72 11.17 4.13
C LEU A 104 -5.61 11.82 4.97
N SER A 105 -4.39 11.29 4.93
CA SER A 105 -3.21 11.90 5.54
C SER A 105 -2.94 13.28 4.93
N GLU A 106 -2.91 13.39 3.59
CA GLU A 106 -2.73 14.67 2.91
C GLU A 106 -3.84 15.66 3.24
N ALA A 107 -5.10 15.22 3.27
CA ALA A 107 -6.22 16.06 3.66
C ALA A 107 -6.09 16.58 5.11
N SER A 108 -5.63 15.74 6.04
CA SER A 108 -5.45 16.12 7.46
C SER A 108 -4.40 17.21 7.68
N LYS A 109 -3.41 17.32 6.78
CA LYS A 109 -2.39 18.37 6.83
C LYS A 109 -2.95 19.75 6.47
N VAL A 110 -4.03 19.79 5.70
CA VAL A 110 -4.69 21.04 5.25
C VAL A 110 -5.74 21.49 6.27
N ALA A 111 -6.55 20.56 6.77
CA ALA A 111 -7.58 20.86 7.76
C ALA A 111 -7.86 19.65 8.67
N PRO A 112 -8.34 19.86 9.91
CA PRO A 112 -8.79 18.76 10.76
C PRO A 112 -9.86 17.91 10.08
N LEU A 113 -9.71 16.59 10.16
CA LEU A 113 -10.69 15.65 9.63
C LEU A 113 -11.97 15.68 10.48
N ALA A 114 -13.13 15.48 9.82
CA ALA A 114 -14.37 15.21 10.53
C ALA A 114 -14.23 13.93 11.38
N PRO A 115 -14.92 13.80 12.53
CA PRO A 115 -14.75 12.66 13.43
C PRO A 115 -14.95 11.28 12.77
N SER A 116 -15.92 11.15 11.86
CA SER A 116 -16.14 9.92 11.08
C SER A 116 -14.96 9.59 10.16
N VAL A 117 -14.39 10.60 9.50
CA VAL A 117 -13.22 10.43 8.63
C VAL A 117 -11.95 10.18 9.44
N ALA A 118 -11.81 10.80 10.62
CA ALA A 118 -10.72 10.52 11.54
C ALA A 118 -10.76 9.08 12.07
N GLY A 119 -11.95 8.58 12.42
CA GLY A 119 -12.13 7.17 12.79
C GLY A 119 -11.72 6.22 11.68
N LEU A 120 -12.11 6.51 10.43
CA LEU A 120 -11.67 5.75 9.25
C LEU A 120 -10.15 5.83 9.05
N TYR A 121 -9.55 7.02 9.20
CA TYR A 121 -8.11 7.22 9.10
C TYR A 121 -7.35 6.35 10.11
N LEU A 122 -7.79 6.31 11.37
CA LEU A 122 -7.20 5.46 12.41
C LEU A 122 -7.37 3.97 12.10
N LYS A 123 -8.57 3.56 11.63
CA LYS A 123 -8.84 2.17 11.22
C LYS A 123 -7.92 1.70 10.10
N LEU A 124 -7.76 2.51 9.05
CA LEU A 124 -6.86 2.21 7.93
C LEU A 124 -5.39 2.22 8.38
N GLY A 125 -5.03 3.13 9.27
CA GLY A 125 -3.71 3.16 9.91
C GLY A 125 -3.43 1.84 10.63
N LEU A 126 -4.37 1.36 11.46
CA LEU A 126 -4.21 0.11 12.21
C LEU A 126 -4.07 -1.11 11.28
N GLN A 127 -4.73 -1.10 10.12
CA GLN A 127 -4.57 -2.14 9.10
C GLN A 127 -3.18 -2.11 8.45
N CYS A 128 -2.62 -0.91 8.21
CA CYS A 128 -1.31 -0.77 7.57
C CYS A 128 -0.15 -0.93 8.55
N PHE A 129 -0.30 -0.46 9.78
CA PHE A 129 0.75 -0.30 10.79
C PHE A 129 0.25 -0.74 12.17
N PRO A 130 -0.07 -2.04 12.36
CA PRO A 130 -0.77 -2.50 13.56
C PRO A 130 -0.02 -2.18 14.86
N GLU A 131 1.29 -2.42 14.90
CA GLU A 131 2.12 -2.16 16.09
C GLU A 131 2.17 -0.66 16.41
N LEU A 132 2.59 0.17 15.44
CA LEU A 132 2.68 1.62 15.60
C LEU A 132 1.36 2.26 16.03
N MET A 133 0.25 1.84 15.41
CA MET A 133 -1.06 2.43 15.70
C MET A 133 -1.66 1.93 16.99
N THR A 134 -1.28 0.75 17.47
CA THR A 134 -1.64 0.28 18.81
C THR A 134 -0.98 1.17 19.85
N ASP A 135 0.32 1.41 19.75
CA ASP A 135 1.06 2.30 20.66
C ASP A 135 0.46 3.73 20.68
N VAL A 136 0.19 4.29 19.49
CA VAL A 136 -0.44 5.61 19.37
C VAL A 136 -1.81 5.66 20.04
N MET A 137 -2.62 4.60 19.90
CA MET A 137 -3.95 4.53 20.50
C MET A 137 -3.93 4.40 22.02
N ASP A 138 -2.99 3.61 22.54
CA ASP A 138 -2.76 3.46 23.97
C ASP A 138 -2.35 4.81 24.60
N ASP A 139 -1.46 5.55 23.96
CA ASP A 139 -1.01 6.87 24.43
C ASP A 139 -2.14 7.91 24.50
N ILE A 140 -3.07 7.91 23.52
CA ILE A 140 -4.20 8.86 23.49
C ILE A 140 -5.41 8.38 24.32
N GLY A 141 -5.39 7.15 24.82
CA GLY A 141 -6.50 6.54 25.56
C GLY A 141 -7.80 6.45 24.75
N ARG A 142 -7.69 6.18 23.44
CA ARG A 142 -8.82 6.05 22.52
C ARG A 142 -8.63 4.82 21.65
N SER A 143 -9.72 4.15 21.31
CA SER A 143 -9.72 3.03 20.36
C SER A 143 -10.47 3.39 19.07
N VAL A 144 -10.19 2.66 17.98
CA VAL A 144 -11.05 2.68 16.79
C VAL A 144 -12.52 2.37 17.16
N GLY A 145 -12.73 1.46 18.13
CA GLY A 145 -14.06 1.09 18.61
C GLY A 145 -14.87 2.25 19.21
N ASP A 146 -14.21 3.25 19.79
CA ASP A 146 -14.88 4.45 20.30
C ASP A 146 -15.49 5.29 19.17
N TYR A 147 -14.78 5.39 18.05
CA TYR A 147 -15.26 6.06 16.84
C TYR A 147 -16.35 5.24 16.16
N GLU A 148 -16.16 3.93 15.99
CA GLU A 148 -17.14 3.05 15.35
C GLU A 148 -18.48 3.05 16.08
N ARG A 149 -18.48 3.12 17.41
CA ARG A 149 -19.71 3.20 18.21
C ARG A 149 -20.55 4.44 17.91
N ILE A 150 -19.94 5.55 17.51
CA ILE A 150 -20.62 6.83 17.29
C ILE A 150 -20.85 7.08 15.79
N HIS A 151 -19.84 6.80 14.96
CA HIS A 151 -19.76 7.18 13.55
C HIS A 151 -19.69 5.99 12.59
N GLY A 152 -19.91 4.75 13.07
CA GLY A 152 -19.66 3.54 12.28
C GLY A 152 -20.33 3.50 10.91
N GLN A 153 -21.57 4.00 10.80
CA GLN A 153 -22.26 4.09 9.51
C GLN A 153 -21.55 5.06 8.55
N GLU A 154 -21.27 6.29 8.99
CA GLU A 154 -20.57 7.31 8.18
C GLU A 154 -19.16 6.84 7.81
N MET A 155 -18.44 6.19 8.73
CA MET A 155 -17.14 5.56 8.48
C MET A 155 -17.22 4.53 7.35
N ALA A 156 -18.21 3.64 7.39
CA ALA A 156 -18.39 2.62 6.36
C ALA A 156 -18.77 3.24 5.00
N GLU A 157 -19.58 4.28 4.98
CA GLU A 157 -19.93 5.03 3.77
C GLU A 157 -18.70 5.71 3.14
N HIS A 158 -17.86 6.34 3.96
CA HIS A 158 -16.59 6.94 3.52
C HIS A 158 -15.61 5.87 2.99
N GLU A 159 -15.50 4.73 3.67
CA GLU A 159 -14.66 3.62 3.23
C GLU A 159 -15.12 3.09 1.86
N ALA A 160 -16.42 2.83 1.72
CA ALA A 160 -17.01 2.36 0.45
C ALA A 160 -16.80 3.37 -0.68
N TYR A 161 -16.97 4.66 -0.38
CA TYR A 161 -16.71 5.72 -1.34
C TYR A 161 -15.25 5.73 -1.80
N LEU A 162 -14.28 5.72 -0.88
CA LEU A 162 -12.85 5.73 -1.22
C LEU A 162 -12.46 4.47 -1.99
N ARG A 163 -12.90 3.30 -1.54
CA ARG A 163 -12.63 2.01 -2.20
C ARG A 163 -13.12 2.01 -3.64
N LYS A 164 -14.31 2.53 -3.90
CA LYS A 164 -14.86 2.69 -5.25
C LYS A 164 -14.11 3.74 -6.07
N LYS A 165 -13.83 4.90 -5.47
CA LYS A 165 -13.20 6.05 -6.14
C LYS A 165 -11.77 5.77 -6.57
N LEU A 166 -11.05 4.97 -5.79
CA LEU A 166 -9.64 4.65 -5.97
C LEU A 166 -9.41 3.24 -6.56
N THR A 167 -10.48 2.56 -6.97
CA THR A 167 -10.39 1.27 -7.68
C THR A 167 -9.47 1.40 -8.90
N GLN A 168 -8.61 0.41 -9.10
CA GLN A 168 -7.69 0.28 -10.22
C GLN A 168 -8.20 -0.82 -11.18
N PRO A 169 -8.94 -0.46 -12.25
CA PRO A 169 -9.56 -1.47 -13.13
C PRO A 169 -8.54 -2.36 -13.86
N TRP A 170 -7.31 -1.87 -14.01
CA TRP A 170 -6.20 -2.54 -14.70
C TRP A 170 -5.50 -3.59 -13.82
N ARG A 171 -5.77 -3.66 -12.51
CA ARG A 171 -5.23 -4.73 -11.64
C ARG A 171 -6.01 -6.02 -11.82
N THR A 172 -5.93 -6.61 -13.00
CA THR A 172 -6.60 -7.88 -13.32
C THR A 172 -5.72 -9.07 -12.98
N LYS A 173 -6.38 -10.20 -12.70
CA LYS A 173 -5.77 -11.52 -12.65
C LYS A 173 -5.68 -12.01 -14.09
N ASP A 174 -4.63 -11.63 -14.78
CA ASP A 174 -4.27 -12.31 -16.03
C ASP A 174 -3.86 -13.76 -15.72
#